data_AF-A0A0M3TBH0-F1
#
_entry.id   AF-A0A0M3TBH0-F1
#
_cell.length_a   1.000
_cell.length_b   1.000
_cell.length_c   1.000
_cell.angle_alpha   90.00
_cell.angle_beta   90.00
_cell.angle_gamma   90.00
#
_symmetry.space_group_name_H-M   'P 1'
#
loop_
_entity.id
_entity.type
_entity.pdbx_description
1 polymer ?
#
loop_
_entity_poly.entity_id
_entity_poly.type
_entity_poly.pdbx_seq_one_letter_code
_entity_poly.pdbx_strand_id
1 'polypeptide(L)'
;MAPDYVLAKLYVAALQLRGVPARLDRIESRRAADGVRNVGPGVTQTSSIGHRAKLHAISTGLVDAVPEYTSQLLFAINPDAPILRATVRRDSANPDAEFDPVFAEMTRSLPQETRSLRPSRAERTMVIAVRNKDPHIDGIRTYSQLADRCERFSILIHAYPADVLEMEHWAELVNRHYRCTPKSLLTETTVTSGDDVVLTFASDPLLLSGDWRLLTDDLHSLAAAYIFPLVAKSAVDRPRQLIFDELSEKLTTTDVAELLRVEYRTPDQLDQFITNWLRAKGFSGREK
;
A
#
# COMPACT_ATOMS: atom_id res chain seq x y z
N MET A 1 6.09 10.41 3.88
CA MET A 1 6.26 9.43 4.98
C MET A 1 5.54 8.15 4.61
N ALA A 2 6.08 6.97 4.95
CA ALA A 2 5.62 5.69 4.40
C ALA A 2 4.25 5.24 4.98
N PRO A 3 3.33 4.70 4.15
CA PRO A 3 2.02 4.22 4.58
C PRO A 3 2.03 3.20 5.73
N ASP A 4 3.12 2.45 5.88
CA ASP A 4 3.33 1.47 6.95
C ASP A 4 3.16 2.06 8.35
N TYR A 5 3.61 3.30 8.56
CA TYR A 5 3.50 3.96 9.86
C TYR A 5 2.04 4.23 10.25
N VAL A 6 1.28 4.76 9.31
CA VAL A 6 -0.14 5.09 9.48
C VAL A 6 -0.96 3.83 9.75
N LEU A 7 -0.68 2.75 9.00
CA LEU A 7 -1.35 1.46 9.19
C LEU A 7 -0.96 0.79 10.52
N ALA A 8 0.29 0.91 10.95
CA ALA A 8 0.72 0.40 12.26
C ALA A 8 -0.01 1.13 13.42
N LYS A 9 -0.15 2.46 13.34
CA LYS A 9 -0.96 3.24 14.29
C LYS A 9 -2.41 2.80 14.32
N LEU A 10 -3.00 2.55 13.14
CA LEU A 10 -4.37 2.03 13.03
C LEU A 10 -4.52 0.67 13.75
N TYR A 11 -3.54 -0.23 13.58
CA TYR A 11 -3.53 -1.54 14.24
C TYR A 11 -3.43 -1.41 15.77
N VAL A 12 -2.53 -0.54 16.25
CA VAL A 12 -2.38 -0.23 17.69
C VAL A 12 -3.68 0.30 18.28
N ALA A 13 -4.26 1.32 17.64
CA ALA A 13 -5.46 1.97 18.14
C ALA A 13 -6.66 1.01 18.16
N ALA A 14 -6.79 0.13 17.17
CA ALA A 14 -7.85 -0.88 17.14
C ALA A 14 -7.75 -1.86 18.33
N LEU A 15 -6.54 -2.33 18.65
CA LEU A 15 -6.29 -3.19 19.81
C LEU A 15 -6.58 -2.46 21.13
N GLN A 16 -6.08 -1.22 21.27
CA GLN A 16 -6.26 -0.41 22.47
C GLN A 16 -7.73 -0.10 22.75
N LEU A 17 -8.51 0.27 21.72
CA LEU A 17 -9.95 0.52 21.86
C LEU A 17 -10.72 -0.73 22.31
N ARG A 18 -10.20 -1.93 22.06
CA ARG A 18 -10.79 -3.21 22.48
C ARG A 18 -10.17 -3.75 23.78
N GLY A 19 -9.31 -2.99 24.45
CA GLY A 19 -8.65 -3.38 25.69
C GLY A 19 -7.61 -4.50 25.53
N VAL A 20 -7.11 -4.72 24.31
CA VAL A 20 -6.07 -5.72 24.03
C VAL A 20 -4.70 -5.02 24.03
N PRO A 21 -3.73 -5.49 24.83
CA PRO A 21 -2.38 -4.92 24.81
C PRO A 21 -1.74 -5.06 23.43
N ALA A 22 -1.28 -3.93 22.88
CA ALA A 22 -0.50 -3.87 21.65
C ALA A 22 0.99 -3.86 22.00
N ARG A 23 1.78 -4.83 21.50
CA ARG A 23 3.25 -4.76 21.50
C ARG A 23 3.80 -4.41 20.11
N LEU A 24 3.14 -3.46 19.46
CA LEU A 24 3.51 -2.92 18.15
C LEU A 24 4.39 -1.66 18.29
N ASP A 25 4.54 -1.18 19.53
CA ASP A 25 5.34 -0.04 19.99
C ASP A 25 6.83 -0.10 19.58
N ARG A 26 7.36 -1.29 19.28
CA ARG A 26 8.74 -1.44 18.78
C ARG A 26 8.94 -1.09 17.29
N ILE A 27 7.87 -1.04 16.49
CA ILE A 27 7.95 -0.50 15.11
C ILE A 27 8.11 1.01 15.17
N GLU A 28 7.35 1.67 16.06
CA GLU A 28 7.46 3.12 16.28
C GLU A 28 8.82 3.50 16.89
N SER A 29 9.35 2.70 17.82
CA SER A 29 10.64 2.98 18.48
C SER A 29 11.85 2.85 17.55
N ARG A 30 11.76 2.11 16.43
CA ARG A 30 12.83 2.07 15.41
C ARG A 30 12.90 3.33 14.55
N ARG A 31 11.87 4.19 14.57
CA ARG A 31 11.96 5.56 13.99
C ARG A 31 13.13 6.35 14.59
N ALA A 32 13.49 6.08 15.85
CA ALA A 32 14.61 6.73 16.53
C ALA A 32 15.97 6.03 16.33
N ALA A 33 15.98 4.72 16.02
CA ALA A 33 17.22 3.94 15.91
C ALA A 33 17.73 3.80 14.47
N ASP A 34 16.83 3.75 13.47
CA ASP A 34 17.17 3.50 12.07
C ASP A 34 17.08 4.79 11.20
N GLY A 35 17.09 5.99 11.81
CA GLY A 35 16.78 7.25 11.10
C GLY A 35 17.61 8.50 11.46
N VAL A 36 18.64 8.42 12.32
CA VAL A 36 19.60 9.52 12.51
C VAL A 36 21.03 9.00 12.53
N ARG A 37 21.63 8.87 11.34
CA ARG A 37 23.05 9.15 11.15
C ARG A 37 23.19 10.15 10.02
N ASN A 38 23.58 11.38 10.36
CA ASN A 38 24.14 12.33 9.41
C ASN A 38 25.35 11.67 8.73
N VAL A 39 25.21 11.30 7.46
CA VAL A 39 26.34 10.84 6.62
C VAL A 39 26.61 11.90 5.55
N GLY A 40 27.02 13.09 6.00
CA GLY A 40 27.60 14.12 5.15
C GLY A 40 26.69 14.70 4.04
N PRO A 41 27.20 15.69 3.29
CA PRO A 41 26.49 16.24 2.14
C PRO A 41 26.54 15.23 0.99
N GLY A 42 25.40 14.63 0.63
CA GLY A 42 25.26 13.77 -0.55
C GLY A 42 24.59 12.41 -0.37
N VAL A 43 24.04 12.07 0.80
CA VAL A 43 23.27 10.83 1.01
C VAL A 43 21.89 11.16 1.57
N THR A 44 20.84 10.87 0.81
CA THR A 44 19.44 11.14 1.19
C THR A 44 18.71 9.84 1.58
N GLN A 45 18.31 9.79 2.86
CA GLN A 45 17.26 9.01 3.54
C GLN A 45 16.85 7.60 3.05
N THR A 46 16.91 6.62 3.97
CA THR A 46 15.90 5.54 4.05
C THR A 46 15.62 5.17 5.52
N SER A 47 14.34 4.93 5.85
CA SER A 47 13.90 3.72 6.57
C SER A 47 12.37 3.68 6.71
N SER A 48 11.66 3.37 5.61
CA SER A 48 10.66 2.32 5.75
C SER A 48 11.44 1.05 6.11
N ILE A 49 11.01 0.30 7.13
CA ILE A 49 11.55 -1.04 7.32
C ILE A 49 11.08 -1.82 6.09
N GLY A 50 11.98 -2.10 5.14
CA GLY A 50 11.61 -2.84 3.93
C GLY A 50 10.97 -4.19 4.25
N HIS A 51 10.19 -4.75 3.33
CA HIS A 51 9.40 -5.98 3.55
C HIS A 51 10.18 -7.11 4.22
N ARG A 52 11.41 -7.40 3.77
CA ARG A 52 12.29 -8.42 4.36
C ARG A 52 12.68 -8.12 5.82
N ALA A 53 12.90 -6.86 6.16
CA ALA A 53 13.25 -6.47 7.52
C ALA A 53 12.03 -6.52 8.46
N LYS A 54 10.83 -6.19 7.96
CA LYS A 54 9.57 -6.41 8.71
C LYS A 54 9.34 -7.90 8.95
N LEU A 55 9.52 -8.72 7.92
CA LEU A 55 9.41 -10.17 8.02
C LEU A 55 10.39 -10.74 9.06
N HIS A 56 11.65 -10.31 9.02
CA HIS A 56 12.65 -10.71 10.02
C HIS A 56 12.26 -10.28 11.44
N ALA A 57 11.74 -9.05 11.61
CA ALA A 57 11.29 -8.58 12.92
C ALA A 57 10.14 -9.42 13.49
N ILE A 58 9.19 -9.83 12.64
CA ILE A 58 8.09 -10.73 13.01
C ILE A 58 8.63 -12.14 13.32
N SER A 59 9.48 -12.70 12.46
CA SER A 59 9.99 -14.08 12.60
C SER A 59 10.87 -14.25 13.83
N THR A 60 11.53 -13.18 14.29
CA THR A 60 12.35 -13.16 15.51
C THR A 60 11.56 -12.73 16.76
N GLY A 61 10.27 -12.44 16.64
CA GLY A 61 9.42 -12.00 17.76
C GLY A 61 9.78 -10.62 18.30
N LEU A 62 10.48 -9.79 17.51
CA LEU A 62 10.77 -8.41 17.88
C LEU A 62 9.51 -7.53 17.90
N VAL A 63 8.53 -7.88 17.06
CA VAL A 63 7.22 -7.23 16.94
C VAL A 63 6.15 -8.30 16.75
N ASP A 64 4.93 -8.05 17.24
CA ASP A 64 3.83 -9.04 17.19
C ASP A 64 3.10 -9.05 15.82
N ALA A 65 2.94 -7.88 15.21
CA ALA A 65 2.27 -7.70 13.92
C ALA A 65 2.84 -6.51 13.14
N VAL A 66 2.73 -6.54 11.82
CA VAL A 66 3.04 -5.43 10.90
C VAL A 66 1.98 -5.38 9.80
N PRO A 67 1.67 -4.20 9.24
CA PRO A 67 0.97 -4.13 7.97
C PRO A 67 1.91 -4.58 6.84
N GLU A 68 1.40 -5.45 5.97
CA GLU A 68 2.07 -5.86 4.75
C GLU A 68 1.16 -5.83 3.53
N TYR A 69 1.78 -5.87 2.35
CA TYR A 69 1.09 -5.85 1.06
C TYR A 69 1.39 -7.12 0.27
N THR A 70 0.35 -7.75 -0.27
CA THR A 70 0.42 -9.12 -0.83
C THR A 70 1.51 -9.32 -1.88
N SER A 71 1.42 -8.65 -3.03
CA SER A 71 2.39 -8.81 -4.13
C SER A 71 3.78 -8.27 -3.75
N GLN A 72 3.85 -7.15 -3.03
CA GLN A 72 5.12 -6.54 -2.63
C GLN A 72 5.90 -7.46 -1.68
N LEU A 73 5.24 -8.07 -0.68
CA LEU A 73 5.88 -9.05 0.18
C LEU A 73 6.29 -10.31 -0.60
N LEU A 74 5.41 -10.83 -1.47
CA LEU A 74 5.72 -12.01 -2.29
C LEU A 74 7.01 -11.82 -3.09
N PHE A 75 7.14 -10.73 -3.85
CA PHE A 75 8.33 -10.47 -4.65
C PHE A 75 9.55 -10.13 -3.79
N ALA A 76 9.36 -9.61 -2.57
CA ALA A 76 10.47 -9.37 -1.66
C ALA A 76 11.08 -10.65 -1.07
N ILE A 77 10.26 -11.70 -0.86
CA ILE A 77 10.67 -12.99 -0.27
C ILE A 77 10.98 -14.06 -1.32
N ASN A 78 10.31 -13.99 -2.47
CA ASN A 78 10.49 -14.88 -3.60
C ASN A 78 10.58 -14.04 -4.89
N PRO A 79 11.77 -13.50 -5.21
CA PRO A 79 11.97 -12.67 -6.41
C PRO A 79 11.70 -13.42 -7.71
N ASP A 80 11.83 -14.75 -7.68
CA ASP A 80 11.55 -15.65 -8.81
C ASP A 80 10.10 -16.15 -8.82
N ALA A 81 9.25 -15.65 -7.92
CA ALA A 81 7.83 -15.97 -7.94
C ALA A 81 7.30 -15.68 -9.34
N PRO A 82 6.52 -16.61 -9.93
CA PRO A 82 5.91 -16.36 -11.23
C PRO A 82 5.15 -15.03 -11.14
N ILE A 83 5.15 -14.27 -12.24
CA ILE A 83 4.28 -13.09 -12.33
C ILE A 83 2.85 -13.63 -12.30
N LEU A 84 2.30 -13.73 -11.11
CA LEU A 84 0.93 -14.15 -10.86
C LEU A 84 0.06 -12.99 -11.29
N ARG A 85 -0.48 -13.11 -12.50
CA ARG A 85 -1.46 -12.17 -13.05
C ARG A 85 -2.79 -12.40 -12.33
N ALA A 86 -2.93 -11.85 -11.13
CA ALA A 86 -4.17 -11.82 -10.41
C ALA A 86 -4.85 -10.48 -10.68
N THR A 87 -5.77 -10.46 -11.65
CA THR A 87 -6.74 -9.39 -11.78
C THR A 87 -8.08 -9.86 -11.31
N VAL A 88 -8.39 -9.45 -10.10
CA VAL A 88 -9.64 -8.74 -9.89
C VAL A 88 -9.25 -7.58 -8.98
N ARG A 89 -9.17 -6.34 -9.51
CA ARG A 89 -9.47 -5.18 -8.65
C ARG A 89 -10.80 -5.54 -8.01
N ARG A 90 -10.95 -5.53 -6.69
CA ARG A 90 -12.25 -5.71 -6.05
C ARG A 90 -13.15 -4.56 -6.52
N ASP A 91 -13.71 -4.65 -7.72
CA ASP A 91 -14.96 -3.99 -7.99
C ASP A 91 -15.97 -4.59 -7.00
N SER A 92 -16.90 -3.75 -6.60
CA SER A 92 -17.86 -4.02 -5.55
C SER A 92 -18.82 -5.19 -5.84
N ALA A 93 -18.64 -5.94 -6.94
CA ALA A 93 -19.59 -6.95 -7.40
C ALA A 93 -19.26 -8.39 -6.96
N ASN A 94 -18.03 -8.70 -6.52
CA ASN A 94 -17.72 -10.05 -6.01
C ASN A 94 -16.86 -10.04 -4.73
N PRO A 95 -17.48 -10.01 -3.54
CA PRO A 95 -16.77 -9.90 -2.27
C PRO A 95 -16.09 -11.21 -1.79
N ASP A 96 -16.34 -12.35 -2.46
CA ASP A 96 -15.80 -13.65 -2.09
C ASP A 96 -14.44 -13.89 -2.75
N ALA A 97 -13.43 -13.21 -2.19
CA ALA A 97 -12.02 -13.42 -2.49
C ALA A 97 -11.50 -14.73 -1.88
N GLU A 98 -12.08 -15.87 -2.26
CA GLU A 98 -11.59 -17.17 -1.78
C GLU A 98 -10.35 -17.66 -2.55
N PHE A 99 -9.99 -17.04 -3.68
CA PHE A 99 -8.77 -17.39 -4.42
C PHE A 99 -8.12 -16.18 -5.12
N ASP A 100 -7.39 -15.36 -4.35
CA ASP A 100 -6.33 -14.52 -4.92
C ASP A 100 -5.05 -15.38 -5.03
N PRO A 101 -4.57 -15.73 -6.25
CA PRO A 101 -3.40 -16.57 -6.40
C PRO A 101 -2.13 -15.90 -5.87
N VAL A 102 -2.04 -14.57 -5.87
CA VAL A 102 -0.91 -13.83 -5.25
C VAL A 102 -0.92 -14.03 -3.74
N PHE A 103 -2.09 -13.89 -3.09
CA PHE A 103 -2.20 -14.11 -1.65
C PHE A 103 -1.88 -15.57 -1.26
N ALA A 104 -2.36 -16.53 -2.06
CA ALA A 104 -2.09 -17.95 -1.84
C ALA A 104 -0.59 -18.27 -1.96
N GLU A 105 0.08 -17.76 -3.00
CA GLU A 105 1.52 -17.97 -3.19
C GLU A 105 2.37 -17.25 -2.14
N MET A 106 2.01 -16.02 -1.79
CA MET A 106 2.62 -15.27 -0.70
C MET A 106 2.56 -16.08 0.60
N THR A 107 1.38 -16.61 0.94
CA THR A 107 1.18 -17.37 2.18
C THR A 107 2.01 -18.66 2.21
N ARG A 108 2.19 -19.34 1.05
CA ARG A 108 3.08 -20.51 0.95
C ARG A 108 4.56 -20.16 1.13
N SER A 109 4.96 -18.96 0.72
CA SER A 109 6.34 -18.47 0.78
C SER A 109 6.72 -17.90 2.16
N LEU A 110 5.75 -17.74 3.08
CA LEU A 110 6.00 -17.21 4.42
C LEU A 110 6.84 -18.18 5.28
N PRO A 111 7.78 -17.67 6.10
CA PRO A 111 8.47 -18.46 7.12
C PRO A 111 7.48 -19.09 8.11
N GLN A 112 7.85 -20.26 8.64
CA GLN A 112 7.00 -21.08 9.51
C GLN A 112 6.55 -20.33 10.77
N GLU A 113 7.34 -19.39 11.28
CA GLU A 113 7.07 -18.60 12.48
C GLU A 113 6.01 -17.52 12.27
N THR A 114 5.69 -17.21 11.01
CA THR A 114 4.83 -16.10 10.62
C THR A 114 3.51 -16.60 10.01
N ARG A 115 2.46 -15.78 10.07
CA ARG A 115 1.18 -16.07 9.42
C ARG A 115 0.59 -14.77 8.87
N SER A 116 -0.02 -14.84 7.69
CA SER A 116 -0.94 -13.81 7.21
C SER A 116 -2.28 -13.93 7.94
N LEU A 117 -2.90 -12.80 8.27
CA LEU A 117 -4.32 -12.74 8.61
C LEU A 117 -5.14 -12.35 7.38
N ARG A 118 -6.46 -12.20 7.55
CA ARG A 118 -7.36 -11.86 6.45
C ARG A 118 -6.92 -10.55 5.77
N PRO A 119 -6.77 -10.50 4.43
CA PRO A 119 -6.48 -9.26 3.72
C PRO A 119 -7.70 -8.33 3.67
N SER A 120 -7.43 -7.04 3.64
CA SER A 120 -8.45 -6.00 3.51
C SER A 120 -8.93 -5.80 2.07
N ARG A 121 -9.97 -4.98 1.89
CA ARG A 121 -10.34 -4.44 0.55
C ARG A 121 -9.41 -3.32 0.10
N ALA A 122 -8.57 -2.80 1.00
CA ALA A 122 -7.66 -1.72 0.69
C ALA A 122 -6.45 -2.21 -0.09
N GLU A 123 -6.11 -1.46 -1.13
CA GLU A 123 -5.02 -1.77 -2.03
C GLU A 123 -3.95 -0.68 -1.97
N ARG A 124 -2.69 -1.10 -1.98
CA ARG A 124 -1.53 -0.29 -2.35
C ARG A 124 -0.97 -0.76 -3.70
N THR A 125 -1.86 -1.15 -4.61
CA THR A 125 -1.49 -1.58 -5.97
C THR A 125 -1.04 -0.34 -6.75
N MET A 126 -0.03 -0.47 -7.60
CA MET A 126 0.32 0.63 -8.51
C MET A 126 -0.80 0.85 -9.52
N VAL A 127 -1.03 2.10 -9.90
CA VAL A 127 -2.07 2.48 -10.83
C VAL A 127 -1.55 3.57 -11.76
N ILE A 128 -2.01 3.55 -13.01
CA ILE A 128 -1.92 4.69 -13.91
C ILE A 128 -3.24 5.43 -13.84
N ALA A 129 -3.19 6.71 -13.56
CA ALA A 129 -4.33 7.60 -13.60
C ALA A 129 -4.10 8.73 -14.60
N VAL A 130 -5.17 9.16 -15.23
CA VAL A 130 -5.17 10.24 -16.21
C VAL A 130 -6.07 11.37 -15.72
N ARG A 131 -5.70 12.61 -16.03
CA ARG A 131 -6.46 13.77 -15.60
C ARG A 131 -7.74 13.92 -16.43
N ASN A 132 -8.88 14.16 -15.79
CA ASN A 132 -10.19 14.25 -16.44
C ASN A 132 -10.33 15.45 -17.39
N LYS A 133 -9.55 16.52 -17.19
CA LYS A 133 -9.68 17.79 -17.92
C LYS A 133 -8.92 17.84 -19.25
N ASP A 134 -8.05 16.88 -19.53
CA ASP A 134 -7.24 16.88 -20.75
C ASP A 134 -8.08 16.35 -21.94
N PRO A 135 -8.31 17.16 -23.00
CA PRO A 135 -9.05 16.73 -24.18
C PRO A 135 -8.38 15.58 -24.94
N HIS A 136 -7.06 15.38 -24.80
CA HIS A 136 -6.34 14.28 -25.43
C HIS A 136 -6.51 12.94 -24.70
N ILE A 137 -7.02 12.98 -23.46
CA ILE A 137 -7.32 11.80 -22.63
C ILE A 137 -8.73 11.24 -22.91
N ASP A 138 -9.55 11.97 -23.68
CA ASP A 138 -10.88 11.48 -24.02
C ASP A 138 -10.80 10.16 -24.81
N GLY A 139 -11.58 9.17 -24.36
CA GLY A 139 -11.55 7.79 -24.87
C GLY A 139 -10.46 6.86 -24.31
N ILE A 140 -9.46 7.33 -23.57
CA ILE A 140 -8.44 6.44 -22.94
C ILE A 140 -9.01 5.89 -21.63
N ARG A 141 -9.38 4.61 -21.55
CA ARG A 141 -9.95 3.94 -20.36
C ARG A 141 -9.06 2.81 -19.81
N THR A 142 -8.14 2.31 -20.62
CA THR A 142 -7.28 1.17 -20.30
C THR A 142 -5.80 1.53 -20.50
N TYR A 143 -4.90 0.70 -19.95
CA TYR A 143 -3.47 0.86 -20.16
C TYR A 143 -3.09 0.61 -21.62
N SER A 144 -3.71 -0.35 -22.31
CA SER A 144 -3.49 -0.56 -23.75
C SER A 144 -3.85 0.67 -24.59
N GLN A 145 -4.99 1.32 -24.29
CA GLN A 145 -5.39 2.53 -25.02
C GLN A 145 -4.46 3.73 -24.75
N LEU A 146 -3.85 3.80 -23.56
CA LEU A 146 -2.79 4.77 -23.29
C LEU A 146 -1.53 4.41 -24.10
N ALA A 147 -1.17 3.13 -24.14
CA ALA A 147 0.02 2.63 -24.82
C ALA A 147 0.01 2.92 -26.33
N ASP A 148 -1.16 2.86 -26.99
CA ASP A 148 -1.35 3.20 -28.40
C ASP A 148 -0.94 4.65 -28.77
N ARG A 149 -0.81 5.53 -27.76
CA ARG A 149 -0.50 6.96 -27.92
C ARG A 149 0.55 7.42 -26.90
N CYS A 150 1.30 6.49 -26.34
CA CYS A 150 2.17 6.70 -25.19
C CYS A 150 3.19 7.83 -25.43
N GLU A 151 3.70 7.91 -26.66
CA GLU A 151 4.72 8.89 -27.08
C GLU A 151 4.26 10.35 -26.99
N ARG A 152 2.95 10.58 -26.80
CA ARG A 152 2.37 11.92 -26.63
C ARG A 152 2.41 12.40 -25.19
N PHE A 153 2.49 11.47 -24.24
CA PHE A 153 2.32 11.76 -22.82
C PHE A 153 3.64 11.64 -22.07
N SER A 154 3.87 12.60 -21.19
CA SER A 154 4.82 12.44 -20.10
C SER A 154 4.12 11.69 -18.97
N ILE A 155 4.75 10.63 -18.46
CA ILE A 155 4.24 9.88 -17.31
C ILE A 155 5.02 10.33 -16.08
N LEU A 156 4.30 10.88 -15.10
CA LEU A 156 4.86 11.26 -13.81
C LEU A 156 4.73 10.10 -12.82
N ILE A 157 5.84 9.55 -12.37
CA ILE A 157 5.92 8.68 -11.20
C ILE A 157 5.77 9.56 -9.97
N HIS A 158 4.57 9.55 -9.37
CA HIS A 158 4.30 10.24 -8.12
C HIS A 158 4.52 9.26 -6.96
N ALA A 159 5.68 9.38 -6.33
CA ALA A 159 6.19 8.47 -5.31
C ALA A 159 6.84 9.22 -4.16
N TYR A 160 6.81 8.64 -2.95
CA TYR A 160 7.67 9.10 -1.87
C TYR A 160 9.11 8.62 -2.08
N PRO A 161 10.13 9.32 -1.54
CA PRO A 161 11.53 8.94 -1.74
C PRO A 161 11.87 7.48 -1.43
N ALA A 162 11.20 6.88 -0.44
CA ALA A 162 11.41 5.48 -0.07
C ALA A 162 10.86 4.47 -1.09
N ASP A 163 9.96 4.89 -1.98
CA ASP A 163 9.26 4.06 -2.95
C ASP A 163 9.79 4.24 -4.38
N VAL A 164 10.59 5.28 -4.64
CA VAL A 164 11.02 5.67 -6.00
C VAL A 164 11.64 4.50 -6.78
N LEU A 165 12.62 3.81 -6.18
CA LEU A 165 13.32 2.72 -6.86
C LEU A 165 12.38 1.54 -7.21
N GLU A 166 11.44 1.24 -6.31
CA GLU A 166 10.43 0.22 -6.57
C GLU A 166 9.55 0.67 -7.75
N MET A 167 9.00 1.89 -7.68
CA MET A 167 8.09 2.40 -8.70
C MET A 167 8.74 2.57 -10.08
N GLU A 168 10.00 2.99 -10.15
CA GLU A 168 10.74 3.08 -11.41
C GLU A 168 10.94 1.70 -12.06
N HIS A 169 11.32 0.70 -11.26
CA HIS A 169 11.46 -0.67 -11.74
C HIS A 169 10.14 -1.23 -12.30
N TRP A 170 9.03 -0.98 -11.59
CA TRP A 170 7.71 -1.41 -12.04
C TRP A 170 7.22 -0.63 -13.26
N ALA A 171 7.47 0.68 -13.32
CA ALA A 171 7.15 1.49 -14.49
C ALA A 171 7.84 0.93 -15.74
N GLU A 172 9.10 0.52 -15.62
CA GLU A 172 9.83 -0.09 -16.72
C GLU A 172 9.20 -1.43 -17.16
N LEU A 173 8.84 -2.30 -16.20
CA LEU A 173 8.18 -3.59 -16.48
C LEU A 173 6.83 -3.42 -17.18
N VAL A 174 5.99 -2.51 -16.67
CA VAL A 174 4.67 -2.21 -17.24
C VAL A 174 4.82 -1.62 -18.64
N ASN A 175 5.73 -0.66 -18.83
CA ASN A 175 5.99 -0.05 -20.14
C ASN A 175 6.45 -1.09 -21.17
N ARG A 176 7.34 -2.02 -20.78
CA ARG A 176 7.74 -3.13 -21.66
C ARG A 176 6.58 -4.06 -22.00
N HIS A 177 5.73 -4.39 -21.03
CA HIS A 177 4.59 -5.29 -21.26
C HIS A 177 3.57 -4.69 -22.23
N TYR A 178 3.24 -3.42 -22.04
CA TYR A 178 2.30 -2.67 -22.88
C TYR A 178 2.92 -2.09 -24.15
N ARG A 179 4.24 -2.20 -24.34
CA ARG A 179 5.00 -1.56 -25.43
C ARG A 179 4.80 -0.04 -25.47
N CYS A 180 4.72 0.57 -24.29
CA CYS A 180 4.52 2.00 -24.08
C CYS A 180 5.90 2.69 -23.97
N THR A 181 6.24 3.55 -24.92
CA THR A 181 7.41 4.44 -24.81
C THR A 181 6.91 5.87 -24.59
N PRO A 182 6.87 6.36 -23.32
CA PRO A 182 6.33 7.69 -23.05
C PRO A 182 7.25 8.77 -23.62
N LYS A 183 6.70 9.97 -23.83
CA LYS A 183 7.49 11.16 -24.21
C LYS A 183 8.64 11.39 -23.23
N SER A 184 8.34 11.24 -21.95
CA SER A 184 9.29 11.25 -20.85
C SER A 184 8.72 10.49 -19.66
N LEU A 185 9.61 9.88 -18.87
CA LEU A 185 9.28 9.34 -17.55
C LEU A 185 9.96 10.23 -16.51
N LEU A 186 9.18 10.82 -15.61
CA LEU A 186 9.66 11.75 -14.60
C LEU A 186 9.30 11.21 -13.22
N THR A 187 10.15 11.41 -12.22
CA THR A 187 9.87 11.02 -10.84
C THR A 187 9.82 12.28 -9.99
N GLU A 188 8.67 12.57 -9.39
CA GLU A 188 8.49 13.75 -8.55
C GLU A 188 7.60 13.44 -7.34
N THR A 189 7.76 14.25 -6.30
CA THR A 189 6.90 14.20 -5.09
C THR A 189 5.71 15.16 -5.15
N THR A 190 5.60 15.93 -6.23
CA THR A 190 4.55 16.93 -6.44
C THR A 190 3.95 16.81 -7.82
N VAL A 191 2.63 16.93 -7.92
CA VAL A 191 1.91 16.95 -9.19
C VAL A 191 1.47 18.37 -9.52
N THR A 192 1.82 18.84 -10.71
CA THR A 192 1.52 20.17 -11.23
C THR A 192 0.34 20.14 -12.19
N SER A 193 -0.09 21.32 -12.67
CA SER A 193 -1.23 21.43 -13.59
C SER A 193 -0.99 20.86 -14.98
N GLY A 194 0.28 20.68 -15.39
CA GLY A 194 0.69 20.12 -16.68
C GLY A 194 0.98 18.61 -16.63
N ASP A 195 0.83 17.97 -15.47
CA ASP A 195 0.92 16.53 -15.34
C ASP A 195 -0.45 15.92 -15.60
N ASP A 196 -0.58 15.27 -16.76
CA ASP A 196 -1.82 14.70 -17.27
C ASP A 196 -1.91 13.19 -17.08
N VAL A 197 -0.76 12.50 -16.94
CA VAL A 197 -0.67 11.07 -16.66
C VAL A 197 0.24 10.84 -15.46
N VAL A 198 -0.27 10.15 -14.45
CA VAL A 198 0.48 9.80 -13.24
C VAL A 198 0.50 8.29 -13.03
N LEU A 199 1.67 7.76 -12.70
CA LEU A 199 1.84 6.43 -12.11
C LEU A 199 2.05 6.63 -10.60
N THR A 200 1.17 6.04 -9.80
CA THR A 200 1.18 6.18 -8.33
C THR A 200 0.59 4.95 -7.67
N PHE A 201 0.41 4.94 -6.35
CA PHE A 201 -0.33 3.89 -5.65
C PHE A 201 -1.84 4.19 -5.62
N ALA A 202 -2.67 3.15 -5.67
CA ALA A 202 -4.13 3.28 -5.60
C ALA A 202 -4.61 4.03 -4.35
N SER A 203 -3.85 3.95 -3.26
CA SER A 203 -4.10 4.64 -2.00
C SER A 203 -3.46 6.02 -1.92
N ASP A 204 -2.92 6.59 -2.99
CA ASP A 204 -2.31 7.92 -2.97
C ASP A 204 -3.39 9.01 -2.73
N PRO A 205 -3.22 9.92 -1.76
CA PRO A 205 -4.14 11.04 -1.52
C PRO A 205 -4.44 11.92 -2.73
N LEU A 206 -3.56 11.97 -3.73
CA LEU A 206 -3.78 12.65 -5.01
C LEU A 206 -5.09 12.19 -5.67
N LEU A 207 -5.37 10.89 -5.59
CA LEU A 207 -6.51 10.24 -6.23
C LEU A 207 -7.84 10.44 -5.47
N LEU A 208 -7.81 11.08 -4.29
CA LEU A 208 -9.03 11.50 -3.59
C LEU A 208 -9.72 12.66 -4.31
N SER A 209 -8.98 13.42 -5.12
CA SER A 209 -9.58 14.45 -5.96
C SER A 209 -10.32 13.80 -7.14
N GLY A 210 -11.52 14.31 -7.45
CA GLY A 210 -12.28 13.88 -8.65
C GLY A 210 -11.65 14.31 -9.97
N ASP A 211 -10.43 14.87 -9.93
CA ASP A 211 -9.68 15.34 -11.10
C ASP A 211 -9.01 14.21 -11.86
N TRP A 212 -8.89 13.02 -11.25
CA TRP A 212 -8.20 11.87 -11.82
C TRP A 212 -9.17 10.74 -12.12
N ARG A 213 -8.82 9.98 -13.15
CA ARG A 213 -9.51 8.75 -13.52
C ARG A 213 -8.49 7.64 -13.66
N LEU A 214 -8.68 6.60 -12.87
CA LEU A 214 -7.84 5.42 -12.92
C LEU A 214 -8.10 4.69 -14.24
N LEU A 215 -7.02 4.27 -14.89
CA LEU A 215 -7.11 3.39 -16.05
C LEU A 215 -7.16 1.92 -15.61
N THR A 216 -7.83 1.09 -16.41
CA THR A 216 -7.88 -0.36 -16.20
C THR A 216 -6.61 -1.02 -16.74
N ASP A 217 -5.96 -1.86 -15.93
CA ASP A 217 -4.85 -2.74 -16.33
C ASP A 217 -5.41 -3.98 -17.05
N ASP A 218 -5.70 -3.82 -18.33
CA ASP A 218 -6.44 -4.77 -19.16
C ASP A 218 -5.62 -6.01 -19.58
N LEU A 219 -4.29 -5.93 -19.54
CA LEU A 219 -3.37 -7.06 -19.71
C LEU A 219 -2.89 -7.68 -18.39
N HIS A 220 -3.34 -7.15 -17.26
CA HIS A 220 -3.11 -7.73 -15.94
C HIS A 220 -1.61 -7.78 -15.59
N SER A 221 -0.91 -6.67 -15.84
CA SER A 221 0.54 -6.52 -15.65
C SER A 221 0.93 -6.25 -14.20
N LEU A 222 0.00 -5.74 -13.39
CA LEU A 222 0.22 -5.36 -12.02
C LEU A 222 -0.46 -6.37 -11.08
N ALA A 223 0.34 -7.01 -10.24
CA ALA A 223 -0.16 -7.91 -9.22
C ALA A 223 -0.79 -7.10 -8.05
N ALA A 224 -2.00 -7.48 -7.64
CA ALA A 224 -2.71 -6.82 -6.56
C ALA A 224 -1.89 -6.80 -5.26
N ALA A 225 -1.85 -5.63 -4.61
CA ALA A 225 -1.14 -5.39 -3.36
C ALA A 225 -2.15 -5.05 -2.25
N TYR A 226 -2.92 -6.05 -1.81
CA TYR A 226 -3.87 -5.90 -0.72
C TYR A 226 -3.15 -5.72 0.61
N ILE A 227 -3.68 -4.84 1.45
CA ILE A 227 -3.16 -4.62 2.80
C ILE A 227 -3.64 -5.73 3.71
N PHE A 228 -2.73 -6.39 4.43
CA PHE A 228 -3.06 -7.42 5.40
C PHE A 228 -2.14 -7.37 6.64
N PRO A 229 -2.61 -7.89 7.79
CA PRO A 229 -1.76 -8.07 8.96
C PRO A 229 -0.87 -9.31 8.80
N LEU A 230 0.45 -9.11 8.81
CA LEU A 230 1.42 -10.18 8.99
C LEU A 230 1.76 -10.27 10.48
N VAL A 231 1.64 -11.47 11.07
CA VAL A 231 1.77 -11.68 12.51
C VAL A 231 2.74 -12.80 12.87
N ALA A 232 3.35 -12.70 14.04
CA ALA A 232 4.08 -13.81 14.64
C ALA A 232 3.06 -14.83 15.15
N LYS A 233 3.20 -16.11 14.76
CA LYS A 233 2.25 -17.17 15.19
C LYS A 233 2.17 -17.32 16.70
N SER A 234 3.28 -17.11 17.40
CA SER A 234 3.38 -17.19 18.86
C SER A 234 2.70 -16.02 19.59
N ALA A 235 2.43 -14.90 18.91
CA ALA A 235 1.94 -13.67 19.51
C ALA A 235 0.46 -13.37 19.22
N VAL A 236 -0.15 -14.08 18.26
CA VAL A 236 -1.55 -13.83 17.85
C VAL A 236 -2.51 -14.82 18.52
N ASP A 237 -3.23 -14.34 19.53
CA ASP A 237 -4.35 -15.06 20.14
C ASP A 237 -5.68 -14.77 19.41
N ARG A 238 -6.73 -15.50 19.79
CA ARG A 238 -8.05 -15.38 19.14
C ARG A 238 -8.63 -13.95 19.22
N PRO A 239 -8.56 -13.22 20.35
CA PRO A 239 -8.99 -11.82 20.41
C PRO A 239 -8.26 -10.90 19.44
N ARG A 240 -6.91 -10.96 19.39
CA ARG A 240 -6.12 -10.14 18.44
C ARG A 240 -6.50 -10.44 16.99
N GLN A 241 -6.60 -11.71 16.65
CA GLN A 241 -7.01 -12.12 15.30
C GLN A 241 -8.38 -11.53 14.92
N LEU A 242 -9.38 -11.65 15.80
CA LEU A 242 -10.73 -11.14 15.52
C LEU A 242 -10.75 -9.63 15.27
N ILE A 243 -9.97 -8.87 16.04
CA ILE A 243 -9.84 -7.41 15.88
C ILE A 243 -9.21 -7.07 14.52
N PHE A 244 -8.15 -7.78 14.14
CA PHE A 244 -7.49 -7.57 12.86
C PHE A 244 -8.33 -8.02 11.66
N ASP A 245 -9.06 -9.13 11.77
CA ASP A 245 -9.97 -9.62 10.74
C ASP A 245 -11.14 -8.62 10.55
N GLU A 246 -11.71 -8.09 11.64
CA GLU A 246 -12.75 -7.03 11.60
C GLU A 246 -12.21 -5.74 10.97
N LEU A 247 -10.98 -5.33 11.34
CA LEU A 247 -10.35 -4.14 10.80
C LEU A 247 -10.13 -4.27 9.29
N SER A 248 -9.60 -5.41 8.86
CA SER A 248 -9.32 -5.70 7.45
C SER A 248 -10.61 -5.71 6.63
N GLU A 249 -11.69 -6.27 7.16
CA GLU A 249 -12.99 -6.26 6.48
C GLU A 249 -13.51 -4.84 6.19
N LYS A 250 -13.25 -3.89 7.10
CA LYS A 250 -13.77 -2.51 7.01
C LYS A 250 -12.84 -1.53 6.29
N LEU A 251 -11.55 -1.85 6.16
CA LEU A 251 -10.54 -0.98 5.58
C LEU A 251 -10.62 -0.99 4.04
N THR A 252 -10.84 0.19 3.45
CA THR A 252 -10.90 0.40 2.00
C THR A 252 -9.72 1.24 1.50
N THR A 253 -9.47 1.24 0.19
CA THR A 253 -8.41 2.04 -0.43
C THR A 253 -8.60 3.54 -0.16
N THR A 254 -9.84 4.03 -0.20
CA THR A 254 -10.18 5.42 0.14
C THR A 254 -9.90 5.73 1.60
N ASP A 255 -10.20 4.82 2.54
CA ASP A 255 -9.88 5.02 3.95
C ASP A 255 -8.36 5.19 4.16
N VAL A 256 -7.55 4.37 3.48
CA VAL A 256 -6.08 4.49 3.54
C VAL A 256 -5.62 5.81 2.94
N ALA A 257 -6.14 6.22 1.79
CA ALA A 257 -5.80 7.50 1.18
C ALA A 257 -6.15 8.70 2.10
N GLU A 258 -7.30 8.66 2.79
CA GLU A 258 -7.68 9.71 3.75
C GLU A 258 -6.73 9.76 4.96
N LEU A 259 -6.36 8.60 5.51
CA LEU A 259 -5.38 8.52 6.60
C LEU A 259 -4.02 9.10 6.19
N LEU A 260 -3.55 8.77 4.98
CA LEU A 260 -2.31 9.32 4.43
C LEU A 260 -2.42 10.84 4.19
N ARG A 261 -3.57 11.32 3.71
CA ARG A 261 -3.84 12.75 3.54
C ARG A 261 -3.71 13.51 4.86
N VAL A 262 -4.24 12.96 5.95
CA VAL A 262 -4.13 13.55 7.29
C VAL A 262 -2.68 13.55 7.75
N GLU A 263 -1.96 12.43 7.60
CA GLU A 263 -0.54 12.36 7.94
C GLU A 263 0.29 13.42 7.18
N TYR A 264 0.01 13.67 5.90
CA TYR A 264 0.80 14.61 5.11
C TYR A 264 0.43 16.08 5.33
N ARG A 265 -0.82 16.39 5.69
CA ARG A 265 -1.28 17.77 5.84
C ARG A 265 -1.34 18.24 7.28
N THR A 266 -1.71 17.35 8.19
CA THR A 266 -2.00 17.65 9.60
C THR A 266 -1.59 16.46 10.49
N PRO A 267 -0.29 16.09 10.52
CA PRO A 267 0.18 14.90 11.24
C PRO A 267 -0.19 14.90 12.73
N ASP A 268 -0.22 16.06 13.37
CA ASP A 268 -0.63 16.21 14.78
C ASP A 268 -2.09 15.77 15.04
N GLN A 269 -2.91 15.66 13.99
CA GLN A 269 -4.30 15.21 14.07
C GLN A 269 -4.48 13.72 13.75
N LEU A 270 -3.42 13.01 13.34
CA LEU A 270 -3.53 11.63 12.86
C LEU A 270 -4.13 10.69 13.91
N ASP A 271 -3.65 10.71 15.15
CA ASP A 271 -4.11 9.80 16.21
C ASP A 271 -5.59 10.03 16.55
N GLN A 272 -6.01 11.29 16.57
CA GLN A 272 -7.41 11.66 16.79
C GLN A 272 -8.29 11.21 15.61
N PHE A 273 -7.80 11.37 14.38
CA PHE A 273 -8.50 10.94 13.18
C PHE A 273 -8.66 9.41 13.14
N ILE A 274 -7.60 8.65 13.40
CA ILE A 274 -7.62 7.18 13.50
C ILE A 274 -8.65 6.73 14.54
N THR A 275 -8.64 7.34 15.73
CA THR A 275 -9.57 7.01 16.81
C THR A 275 -11.02 7.26 16.40
N ASN A 276 -11.30 8.39 15.74
CA ASN A 276 -12.63 8.72 15.26
C ASN A 276 -13.11 7.77 14.16
N TRP A 277 -12.23 7.45 13.21
CA TRP A 277 -12.52 6.48 12.15
C TRP A 277 -12.85 5.11 12.74
N LEU A 278 -12.03 4.62 13.67
CA LEU A 278 -12.25 3.33 14.35
C LEU A 278 -13.60 3.29 15.07
N ARG A 279 -13.94 4.33 15.84
CA ARG A 279 -15.24 4.43 16.52
C ARG A 279 -16.41 4.45 15.54
N ALA A 280 -16.31 5.20 14.44
CA ALA A 280 -17.32 5.22 13.39
C ALA A 280 -17.51 3.85 12.71
N LYS A 281 -16.46 3.02 12.71
CA LYS A 281 -16.48 1.65 12.19
C LYS A 281 -16.94 0.59 13.22
N GLY A 282 -17.25 0.99 14.46
CA GLY A 282 -17.75 0.12 15.52
C GLY A 282 -16.70 -0.40 16.52
N PHE A 283 -15.47 0.13 16.46
CA PHE A 283 -14.45 -0.14 17.48
C PHE A 283 -14.67 0.77 18.68
N SER A 284 -15.47 0.29 19.63
CA SER A 284 -15.61 0.88 20.97
C SER A 284 -15.06 -0.09 22.03
N GLY A 285 -14.67 0.47 23.17
CA GLY A 285 -14.42 -0.33 24.38
C GLY A 285 -15.69 -1.05 24.79
N ARG A 286 -15.56 -2.19 25.48
CA ARG A 286 -16.73 -2.80 26.15
C ARG A 286 -17.40 -1.72 27.00
N GLU A 287 -18.69 -1.47 26.76
CA GLU A 287 -19.52 -0.77 27.73
C GLU A 287 -19.34 -1.51 29.07
N LYS A 288 -18.94 -0.76 30.09
CA LYS A 288 -18.76 -1.30 31.44
C LYS A 288 -20.10 -1.64 32.06
#